data_AF-A0A5K1DJ54-F1
#
_entry.id   AF-A0A5K1DJ54-F1
#
_cell.length_a   1.000
_cell.length_b   1.000
_cell.length_c   1.000
_cell.angle_alpha   90.00
_cell.angle_beta   90.00
_cell.angle_gamma   90.00
#
_symmetry.space_group_name_H-M   'P 1'
#
loop_
_entity.id
_entity.type
_entity.pdbx_description
1 polymer ?
#
loop_
_entity_poly.entity_id
_entity_poly.type
_entity_poly.pdbx_seq_one_letter_code
_entity_poly.pdbx_strand_id
1 'polypeptide(L)'
;GPRRMLCVMDGIPASAVEPGGVAPTQTEFLLNSIDSFSSYHLPRSKSTQSESSFSAPLSSRSDAKDSHLVLKNKAPRWHEQLQCWCLNFRGRVTVASVKNFQLVAAPENTQMAHDHDKVLLQFGKVAKDSFTMDYRYPLSAFQAFAICLSSFDTKIACE
;
A
#
# COMPACT_ATOMS: atom_id res chain seq x y z
N GLY A 1 8.07 7.74 -21.81
CA GLY A 1 8.20 8.67 -20.66
C GLY A 1 8.28 7.86 -19.36
N PRO A 2 8.66 8.48 -18.22
CA PRO A 2 8.68 7.80 -16.92
C PRO A 2 7.30 7.25 -16.57
N ARG A 3 7.24 6.03 -16.00
CA ARG A 3 5.99 5.38 -15.58
C ARG A 3 5.29 6.25 -14.54
N ARG A 4 4.02 6.56 -14.76
CA ARG A 4 3.16 7.24 -13.78
C ARG A 4 2.33 6.17 -13.07
N MET A 5 2.46 6.10 -11.76
CA MET A 5 1.70 5.26 -10.86
C MET A 5 0.79 6.16 -10.02
N LEU A 6 -0.50 5.85 -10.08
CA LEU A 6 -1.54 6.40 -9.25
C LEU A 6 -2.22 5.22 -8.57
N CYS A 7 -2.14 5.16 -7.26
CA CYS A 7 -2.79 4.10 -6.49
C CYS A 7 -3.90 4.74 -5.65
N VAL A 8 -5.11 4.21 -5.76
CA VAL A 8 -6.26 4.62 -4.95
C VAL A 8 -6.73 3.38 -4.22
N MET A 9 -6.79 3.44 -2.91
CA MET A 9 -7.22 2.33 -2.06
C MET A 9 -7.64 2.86 -0.70
N ASP A 10 -8.23 2.01 0.14
CA ASP A 10 -8.52 2.38 1.52
C ASP A 10 -7.27 2.19 2.37
N GLY A 11 -6.91 3.23 3.13
CA GLY A 11 -5.83 3.16 4.11
C GLY A 11 -6.25 2.29 5.30
N ILE A 12 -5.29 1.63 5.95
CA ILE A 12 -5.56 0.96 7.22
C ILE A 12 -5.87 2.04 8.27
N PRO A 13 -7.06 2.04 8.89
CA PRO A 13 -7.40 3.05 9.88
C PRO A 13 -6.59 2.86 11.16
N ALA A 14 -6.35 3.94 11.89
CA ALA A 14 -5.61 3.88 13.15
C ALA A 14 -6.30 2.97 14.19
N SER A 15 -7.63 2.84 14.12
CA SER A 15 -8.42 1.95 14.96
C SER A 15 -8.16 0.45 14.72
N ALA A 16 -7.54 0.08 13.61
CA ALA A 16 -7.15 -1.31 13.33
C ALA A 16 -5.82 -1.70 13.99
N VAL A 17 -5.16 -0.77 14.68
CA VAL A 17 -3.86 -0.98 15.33
C VAL A 17 -3.97 -0.67 16.82
N GLU A 18 -3.65 -1.66 17.66
CA GLU A 18 -3.63 -1.50 19.10
C GLU A 18 -2.46 -0.59 19.55
N PRO A 19 -2.54 -0.01 20.76
CA PRO A 19 -1.42 0.72 21.35
C PRO A 19 -0.15 -0.13 21.34
N GLY A 20 0.94 0.42 20.79
CA GLY A 20 2.20 -0.30 20.58
C GLY A 20 2.43 -0.82 19.15
N GLY A 21 1.52 -0.57 18.22
CA GLY A 21 1.71 -0.90 16.80
C GLY A 21 1.43 -2.36 16.45
N VAL A 22 0.76 -3.09 17.35
CA VAL A 22 0.36 -4.48 17.15
C VAL A 22 -1.01 -4.49 16.48
N ALA A 23 -1.14 -5.23 15.38
CA ALA A 23 -2.45 -5.51 14.80
C ALA A 23 -2.98 -6.83 15.38
N PRO A 24 -4.28 -6.96 15.68
CA PRO A 24 -4.90 -8.23 16.04
C PRO A 24 -4.90 -9.17 14.84
N THR A 25 -3.72 -9.72 14.55
CA THR A 25 -3.52 -10.70 13.48
C THR A 25 -3.65 -12.06 14.13
N GLN A 26 -4.58 -12.90 13.66
CA GLN A 26 -4.58 -14.30 14.07
C GLN A 26 -3.26 -14.93 13.62
N THR A 27 -2.34 -15.12 14.56
CA THR A 27 -1.04 -15.78 14.31
C THR A 27 -1.17 -17.30 14.32
N GLU A 28 -2.29 -17.82 14.81
CA GLU A 28 -2.55 -19.24 14.89
C GLU A 28 -3.47 -19.67 13.75
N PHE A 29 -2.85 -20.08 12.65
CA PHE A 29 -3.51 -21.07 11.79
C PHE A 29 -3.53 -22.36 12.60
N LEU A 30 -4.70 -22.77 13.10
CA LEU A 30 -4.83 -24.07 13.75
C LEU A 30 -4.41 -25.14 12.73
N LEU A 31 -3.22 -25.69 12.95
CA LEU A 31 -2.58 -26.74 12.18
C LEU A 31 -3.30 -28.07 12.48
N ASN A 32 -4.57 -28.15 12.09
CA ASN A 32 -5.29 -29.42 12.12
C ASN A 32 -4.99 -30.19 10.84
N SER A 33 -4.02 -31.09 11.00
CA SER A 33 -3.83 -32.35 10.29
C SER A 33 -3.77 -32.33 8.77
N ILE A 34 -2.61 -32.72 8.26
CA ILE A 34 -2.41 -33.29 6.93
C ILE A 34 -3.43 -34.43 6.75
N ASP A 35 -4.42 -34.17 5.90
CA ASP A 35 -5.33 -35.08 5.18
C ASP A 35 -6.76 -34.57 5.21
N SER A 36 -7.00 -33.46 4.51
CA SER A 36 -8.30 -33.14 3.91
C SER A 36 -8.13 -31.92 3.00
N PHE A 37 -7.88 -32.18 1.72
CA PHE A 37 -8.18 -31.21 0.68
C PHE A 37 -9.70 -30.99 0.65
N SER A 38 -10.20 -30.04 1.43
CA SER A 38 -11.53 -29.47 1.21
C SER A 38 -11.58 -28.03 1.71
N SER A 39 -11.62 -27.13 0.71
CA SER A 39 -12.26 -25.81 0.78
C SER A 39 -11.67 -24.81 1.77
N TYR A 40 -10.59 -24.16 1.34
CA TYR A 40 -10.23 -22.83 1.85
C TYR A 40 -11.42 -21.89 1.60
N HIS A 41 -12.21 -21.62 2.63
CA HIS A 41 -13.16 -20.53 2.59
C HIS A 41 -12.39 -19.22 2.76
N LEU A 42 -11.97 -18.63 1.63
CA LEU A 42 -11.77 -17.19 1.58
C LEU A 42 -13.06 -16.54 2.13
N PRO A 43 -12.98 -15.45 2.92
CA PRO A 43 -14.15 -14.62 3.19
C PRO A 43 -14.56 -14.00 1.85
N ARG A 44 -15.46 -14.70 1.18
CA ARG A 44 -16.14 -14.26 -0.02
C ARG A 44 -17.09 -13.18 0.44
N SER A 45 -16.73 -11.91 0.21
CA SER A 45 -17.66 -10.79 0.32
C SER A 45 -18.78 -11.00 -0.70
N LYS A 46 -19.82 -11.74 -0.29
CA LYS A 46 -21.13 -11.71 -0.92
C LYS A 46 -21.93 -10.66 -0.17
N SER A 47 -22.26 -9.58 -0.86
CA SER A 47 -23.36 -8.72 -0.48
C SER A 47 -24.61 -9.58 -0.38
N THR A 48 -25.24 -9.61 0.78
CA THR A 48 -26.60 -10.10 0.92
C THR A 48 -27.24 -9.19 1.96
N GLN A 49 -28.15 -8.35 1.47
CA GLN A 49 -29.02 -7.53 2.30
C GLN A 49 -29.79 -8.45 3.24
N SER A 50 -29.70 -8.17 4.54
CA SER A 50 -30.66 -8.67 5.53
C SER A 50 -30.94 -7.53 6.49
N GLU A 51 -32.06 -6.87 6.26
CA GLU A 51 -32.69 -5.98 7.24
C GLU A 51 -33.07 -6.79 8.47
N SER A 52 -32.55 -6.43 9.64
CA SER A 52 -33.29 -6.63 10.90
C SER A 52 -32.78 -5.65 11.94
N SER A 53 -33.75 -4.93 12.50
CA SER A 53 -33.62 -3.72 13.28
C SER A 53 -33.26 -4.02 14.74
N PHE A 54 -32.21 -3.39 15.24
CA PHE A 54 -32.09 -3.11 16.68
C PHE A 54 -31.70 -1.64 16.86
N SER A 55 -32.64 -0.90 17.44
CA SER A 55 -32.62 0.53 17.66
C SER A 55 -31.93 0.86 18.99
N ALA A 56 -30.86 1.65 18.96
CA ALA A 56 -30.36 2.43 20.10
C ALA A 56 -29.47 3.60 19.59
N PRO A 57 -29.40 4.75 20.28
CA PRO A 57 -29.57 6.05 19.64
C PRO A 57 -28.32 6.64 18.98
N LEU A 58 -28.59 7.37 17.90
CA LEU A 58 -27.70 8.21 17.12
C LEU A 58 -27.07 9.32 17.99
N SER A 59 -25.75 9.26 18.20
CA SER A 59 -24.94 10.44 18.50
C SER A 59 -23.86 10.59 17.42
N SER A 60 -24.10 11.57 16.54
CA SER A 60 -23.18 12.15 15.56
C SER A 60 -22.42 11.17 14.66
N ARG A 61 -23.14 10.64 13.67
CA ARG A 61 -22.59 10.27 12.36
C ARG A 61 -22.08 11.55 11.70
N SER A 62 -20.94 12.07 12.15
CA SER A 62 -20.22 13.11 11.42
C SER A 62 -19.65 12.47 10.18
N ASP A 63 -19.91 13.08 9.02
CA ASP A 63 -19.35 12.79 7.71
C ASP A 63 -17.82 12.55 7.76
N ALA A 64 -17.40 11.34 8.13
CA ALA A 64 -16.10 10.85 7.76
C ALA A 64 -16.22 10.56 6.26
N LYS A 65 -15.96 11.59 5.45
CA LYS A 65 -15.65 11.42 4.04
C LYS A 65 -14.79 10.17 3.93
N ASP A 66 -15.27 9.23 3.14
CA ASP A 66 -14.58 8.01 2.71
C ASP A 66 -13.30 8.46 1.98
N SER A 67 -12.29 8.88 2.74
CA SER A 67 -11.11 9.54 2.21
C SER A 67 -10.15 8.45 1.78
N HIS A 68 -10.35 7.95 0.56
CA HIS A 68 -9.43 7.01 -0.05
C HIS A 68 -7.98 7.51 0.07
N LEU A 69 -7.04 6.60 0.33
CA LEU A 69 -5.62 6.86 0.23
C LEU A 69 -5.21 6.88 -1.24
N VAL A 70 -5.02 8.09 -1.77
CA VAL A 70 -4.39 8.32 -3.08
C VAL A 70 -2.88 8.50 -2.91
N LEU A 71 -2.12 7.63 -3.58
CA LEU A 71 -0.66 7.68 -3.64
C LEU A 71 -0.20 7.97 -5.06
N LYS A 72 0.84 8.77 -5.19
CA LYS A 72 1.46 9.13 -6.47
C LYS A 72 2.97 8.98 -6.41
N ASN A 73 3.61 8.82 -7.57
CA ASN A 73 5.08 8.88 -7.63
C ASN A 73 5.60 10.19 -7.05
N LYS A 74 6.65 10.07 -6.23
CA LYS A 74 7.47 11.21 -5.84
C LYS A 74 8.18 11.77 -7.06
N ALA A 75 8.18 13.10 -7.20
CA ALA A 75 8.93 13.77 -8.25
C ALA A 75 10.44 13.56 -8.01
N PRO A 76 11.23 13.22 -9.04
CA PRO A 76 12.68 13.13 -8.90
C PRO A 76 13.27 14.51 -8.57
N ARG A 77 14.39 14.51 -7.84
CA ARG A 77 15.17 15.72 -7.56
C ARG A 77 16.33 15.79 -8.54
N TRP A 78 16.66 17.01 -8.98
CA TRP A 78 17.90 17.24 -9.72
C TRP A 78 19.10 16.97 -8.81
N HIS A 79 20.05 16.19 -9.30
CA HIS A 79 21.31 15.93 -8.62
C HIS A 79 22.46 16.59 -9.39
N GLU A 80 22.94 17.74 -8.90
CA GLU A 80 23.94 18.55 -9.61
C GLU A 80 25.22 17.80 -9.96
N GLN A 81 25.81 17.05 -9.03
CA GLN A 81 27.07 16.34 -9.31
C GLN A 81 26.95 15.24 -10.36
N LEU A 82 25.78 14.60 -10.45
CA LEU A 82 25.52 13.50 -11.39
C LEU A 82 24.81 13.99 -12.66
N GLN A 83 24.43 15.27 -12.71
CA GLN A 83 23.68 15.91 -13.79
C GLN A 83 22.46 15.08 -14.25
N CYS A 84 21.70 14.56 -13.29
CA CYS A 84 20.54 13.73 -13.59
C CYS A 84 19.38 13.94 -12.60
N TRP A 85 18.17 13.60 -13.04
CA TRP A 85 16.99 13.53 -12.19
C TRP A 85 16.95 12.18 -11.47
N CYS A 86 17.04 12.17 -10.15
CA CYS A 86 17.05 10.93 -9.38
C CYS A 86 16.21 11.03 -8.10
N LEU A 87 15.81 9.87 -7.57
CA LEU A 87 15.22 9.75 -6.25
C LEU A 87 16.30 9.38 -5.24
N ASN A 88 16.15 9.84 -4.00
CA ASN A 88 17.06 9.49 -2.91
C ASN A 88 16.56 8.24 -2.18
N PHE A 89 17.16 7.09 -2.48
CA PHE A 89 16.84 5.80 -1.87
C PHE A 89 17.68 5.49 -0.61
N ARG A 90 18.55 6.41 -0.15
CA ARG A 90 19.38 6.25 1.05
C ARG A 90 20.17 4.93 1.08
N GLY A 91 20.70 4.52 -0.06
CA GLY A 91 21.47 3.27 -0.21
C GLY A 91 20.63 1.99 -0.26
N ARG A 92 19.30 2.05 -0.13
CA ARG A 92 18.42 0.87 -0.24
C ARG A 92 18.32 0.33 -1.67
N VAL A 93 18.51 1.20 -2.66
CA VAL A 93 18.45 0.85 -4.09
C VAL A 93 19.81 1.17 -4.71
N THR A 94 20.42 0.16 -5.32
CA THR A 94 21.81 0.22 -5.81
C THR A 94 21.92 -0.04 -7.31
N VAL A 95 20.89 -0.60 -7.94
CA VAL A 95 20.88 -0.93 -9.38
C VAL A 95 19.84 -0.10 -10.09
N ALA A 96 20.24 0.55 -11.20
CA ALA A 96 19.32 1.31 -12.04
C ALA A 96 18.24 0.40 -12.65
N SER A 97 16.98 0.83 -12.57
CA SER A 97 15.83 0.07 -13.08
C SER A 97 14.60 0.97 -13.20
N VAL A 98 13.75 0.69 -14.18
CA VAL A 98 12.41 1.33 -14.31
C VAL A 98 11.46 0.96 -13.17
N LYS A 99 11.82 -0.03 -12.34
CA LYS A 99 11.07 -0.44 -11.15
C LYS A 99 11.48 0.35 -9.90
N ASN A 100 12.45 1.25 -9.99
CA ASN A 100 12.87 2.05 -8.85
C ASN A 100 11.89 3.23 -8.68
N PHE A 101 11.08 3.21 -7.62
CA PHE A 101 10.12 4.27 -7.37
C PHE A 101 9.89 4.52 -5.88
N GLN A 102 9.43 5.73 -5.58
CA GLN A 102 8.89 6.13 -4.28
C GLN A 102 7.47 6.64 -4.49
N LEU A 103 6.54 6.25 -3.60
CA LEU A 103 5.19 6.79 -3.55
C LEU A 103 5.00 7.65 -2.31
N VAL A 104 4.27 8.76 -2.49
CA VAL A 104 3.89 9.72 -1.45
C VAL A 104 2.37 9.93 -1.48
N ALA A 105 1.80 10.34 -0.34
CA ALA A 105 0.39 10.70 -0.28
C ALA A 105 0.10 11.92 -1.16
N ALA A 106 -1.00 11.85 -1.91
CA ALA A 106 -1.49 12.98 -2.65
C ALA A 106 -2.09 14.04 -1.70
N PRO A 107 -2.00 15.34 -2.05
CA PRO A 107 -2.36 16.43 -1.14
C PRO A 107 -3.81 16.43 -0.67
N GLU A 108 -4.72 15.83 -1.46
CA GLU A 108 -6.13 15.69 -1.14
C GLU A 108 -6.45 14.80 0.07
N ASN A 109 -5.53 13.94 0.53
CA ASN A 109 -5.81 12.93 1.58
C ASN A 109 -5.28 13.30 2.96
N THR A 110 -4.60 14.43 3.10
CA THR A 110 -4.03 14.85 4.37
C THR A 110 -4.58 16.20 4.77
N GLN A 111 -5.47 16.21 5.78
CA GLN A 111 -5.76 17.42 6.56
C GLN A 111 -4.52 17.89 7.35
N MET A 112 -3.47 17.07 7.44
CA MET A 112 -2.15 17.43 7.97
C MET A 112 -1.21 17.81 6.82
N ALA A 113 -1.17 19.10 6.50
CA ALA A 113 -0.36 19.71 5.43
C ALA A 113 1.17 19.47 5.52
N HIS A 114 1.65 18.82 6.58
CA HIS A 114 3.06 18.74 6.93
C HIS A 114 3.79 17.50 6.41
N ASP A 115 3.09 16.54 5.78
CA ASP A 115 3.66 15.20 5.48
C ASP A 115 3.56 14.76 4.01
N HIS A 116 3.20 15.65 3.08
CA HIS A 116 3.01 15.31 1.65
C HIS A 116 4.27 14.79 0.93
N ASP A 117 5.45 15.01 1.49
CA ASP A 117 6.72 14.51 0.92
C ASP A 117 7.23 13.23 1.59
N LYS A 118 6.49 12.70 2.57
CA LYS A 118 6.83 11.45 3.23
C LYS A 118 6.60 10.28 2.31
N VAL A 119 7.68 9.55 2.08
CA VAL A 119 7.68 8.31 1.33
C VAL A 119 6.94 7.25 2.14
N LEU A 120 5.81 6.78 1.60
CA LEU A 120 4.98 5.73 2.20
C LEU A 120 5.32 4.36 1.64
N LEU A 121 5.79 4.29 0.39
CA LEU A 121 6.30 3.08 -0.23
C LEU A 121 7.57 3.40 -1.03
N GLN A 122 8.63 2.65 -0.79
CA GLN A 122 9.86 2.69 -1.56
C GLN A 122 10.16 1.29 -2.09
N PHE A 123 10.34 1.20 -3.41
CA PHE A 123 10.69 -0.04 -4.08
C PHE A 123 11.86 0.18 -5.04
N GLY A 124 12.76 -0.79 -5.15
CA GLY A 124 13.80 -0.73 -6.15
C GLY A 124 14.78 -1.91 -6.15
N LYS A 125 15.58 -1.97 -7.21
CA LYS A 125 16.46 -3.09 -7.54
C LYS A 125 17.79 -3.01 -6.79
N VAL A 126 18.25 -4.16 -6.28
CA VAL A 126 19.56 -4.30 -5.63
C VAL A 126 20.45 -5.37 -6.26
N ALA A 127 19.87 -6.36 -6.94
CA ALA A 127 20.61 -7.36 -7.73
C ALA A 127 19.74 -7.84 -8.90
N LYS A 128 20.20 -8.82 -9.68
CA LYS A 128 19.52 -9.34 -10.89
C LYS A 128 18.03 -9.62 -10.63
N ASP A 129 17.74 -10.40 -9.59
CA ASP A 129 16.40 -10.88 -9.22
C ASP A 129 16.06 -10.53 -7.76
N SER A 130 16.65 -9.45 -7.23
CA SER A 130 16.47 -9.02 -5.85
C SER A 130 16.13 -7.54 -5.76
N PHE A 131 15.12 -7.24 -4.94
CA PHE A 131 14.55 -5.92 -4.76
C PHE A 131 14.33 -5.64 -3.28
N THR A 132 14.38 -4.38 -2.89
CA THR A 132 14.00 -3.92 -1.54
C THR A 132 12.63 -3.27 -1.58
N MET A 133 11.82 -3.53 -0.56
CA MET A 133 10.50 -2.91 -0.36
C MET A 133 10.42 -2.36 1.06
N ASP A 134 10.35 -1.04 1.20
CA ASP A 134 10.13 -0.36 2.47
C ASP A 134 8.74 0.29 2.44
N TYR A 135 7.87 -0.03 3.39
CA TYR A 135 6.53 0.53 3.49
C TYR A 135 6.26 1.11 4.87
N ARG A 136 5.29 2.01 4.96
CA ARG A 136 4.88 2.67 6.20
C ARG A 136 3.36 2.72 6.31
N TYR A 137 2.86 2.81 7.54
CA TYR A 137 1.47 3.17 7.80
C TYR A 137 1.08 4.41 6.96
N PRO A 138 -0.11 4.42 6.32
CA PRO A 138 -1.24 3.49 6.47
C PRO A 138 -1.24 2.29 5.50
N LEU A 139 -0.12 1.92 4.89
CA LEU A 139 -0.02 0.72 4.06
C LEU A 139 0.23 -0.54 4.88
N SER A 140 -0.49 -1.60 4.54
CA SER A 140 -0.13 -2.97 4.93
C SER A 140 0.95 -3.56 4.01
N ALA A 141 1.63 -4.62 4.47
CA ALA A 141 2.59 -5.36 3.66
C ALA A 141 1.94 -5.90 2.38
N PHE A 142 0.69 -6.38 2.48
CA PHE A 142 -0.06 -6.91 1.34
C PHE A 142 -0.33 -5.84 0.28
N GLN A 143 -0.85 -4.68 0.69
CA GLN A 143 -1.06 -3.54 -0.22
C GLN A 143 0.24 -3.10 -0.88
N ALA A 144 1.31 -2.91 -0.09
CA ALA A 144 2.62 -2.53 -0.58
C ALA A 144 3.16 -3.53 -1.61
N PHE A 145 3.07 -4.83 -1.31
CA PHE A 145 3.53 -5.89 -2.18
C PHE A 145 2.73 -5.95 -3.49
N ALA A 146 1.41 -5.85 -3.44
CA ALA A 146 0.55 -5.82 -4.62
C ALA A 146 0.88 -4.64 -5.55
N ILE A 147 1.11 -3.45 -4.98
CA ILE A 147 1.57 -2.27 -5.76
C ILE A 147 2.91 -2.57 -6.43
N CYS A 148 3.87 -3.16 -5.71
CA CYS A 148 5.19 -3.50 -6.26
C CYS A 148 5.10 -4.51 -7.40
N LEU A 149 4.28 -5.56 -7.25
CA LEU A 149 4.05 -6.55 -8.31
C LEU A 149 3.48 -5.91 -9.58
N SER A 150 2.56 -4.94 -9.45
CA SER A 150 2.02 -4.22 -10.61
C SER A 150 3.11 -3.54 -11.44
N SER A 151 4.24 -3.17 -10.82
CA SER A 151 5.35 -2.52 -11.49
C SER A 151 6.10 -3.44 -12.45
N PHE A 152 6.05 -4.76 -12.27
CA PHE A 152 6.86 -5.72 -13.04
C PHE A 152 6.49 -5.83 -14.52
N ASP A 153 5.34 -5.29 -14.90
CA ASP A 153 4.78 -5.31 -16.26
C ASP A 153 4.39 -6.72 -16.73
N THR A 154 3.10 -6.88 -16.99
CA THR A 154 2.60 -7.69 -18.10
C THR A 154 2.13 -6.70 -19.16
N LYS A 155 2.99 -6.33 -20.10
CA LYS A 155 2.46 -5.94 -21.41
C LYS A 155 1.88 -7.23 -22.01
N ILE A 156 0.57 -7.42 -21.94
CA ILE A 156 -0.10 -8.48 -22.73
C ILE A 156 -0.24 -8.04 -24.20
N ALA A 157 0.09 -6.81 -24.56
CA ALA A 157 0.16 -6.37 -25.94
C ALA A 157 1.11 -5.17 -26.07
N CYS A 158 2.29 -5.40 -26.64
CA CYS A 158 3.08 -4.50 -27.49
C CYS A 158 4.33 -5.31 -27.87
N GLU A 159 4.17 -6.15 -28.89
CA GLU A 159 5.27 -6.41 -29.84
C GLU A 159 5.57 -5.13 -30.63
#